data_AF-A0A4S8YA44-F1
#
_entry.id   AF-A0A4S8YA44-F1
#
_cell.length_a   1.000
_cell.length_b   1.000
_cell.length_c   1.000
_cell.angle_alpha   90.00
_cell.angle_beta   90.00
_cell.angle_gamma   90.00
#
_symmetry.space_group_name_H-M   'P 1'
#
loop_
_entity.id
_entity.type
_entity.pdbx_description
1 polymer ?
#
loop_
_entity_poly.entity_id
_entity_poly.type
_entity_poly.pdbx_seq_one_letter_code
_entity_poly.pdbx_strand_id
1 'polypeptide(L)'
;MTTRAERFAALLGESSAPTTNNATASKHKFCDVAPADQQFVPINAVSKFPYKYMKQSQGETVSKQFFAGGKFWERDWELWYVWSPYYHAERPTIFIPLEQFKQLLKDIDGAYPSYLVRMPNNAEGSLVFPFEYSEHRLLRPHFLGQSSNKDDFERLSNLAPQFGRLGSDESEPDYLSYFRSDMEAAVDAGKNKGKAKAAKEAKQEARVIQQHNMYRQVERTQASLELLPASSANPDLDIIYIAVDCESWERNHNIITEIGFATLDTRDLKDVYHGEGGKDWHKFVRGRHFRINEYKHYTNSEFVRGCPDRFEFGESEFVDLADAPRMIATCFKHPYSAKNVDDVAEEHQEKRNIVFVGHDTKQDVAYLRKLGYDPSNLSNLIDFQDTAAMWRAITGEQSTRGLSHVLFTLELDSWNTHNAGNDAVYTVHAMLGLCIKDLKMKEAKKNGDEEGGGASLLPQKQDIEKEIKKVTKKFVEWEM
;
A
#
# COMPACT_ATOMS: atom_id res chain seq x y z
N MET A 1 4.93 39.58 -36.10
CA MET A 1 4.19 38.85 -35.06
C MET A 1 5.14 38.70 -33.87
N THR A 2 4.93 39.46 -32.80
CA THR A 2 5.81 39.48 -31.63
C THR A 2 5.67 38.19 -30.82
N THR A 3 6.78 37.70 -30.29
CA THR A 3 6.85 36.39 -29.62
C THR A 3 6.22 36.46 -28.24
N ARG A 4 5.78 35.30 -27.72
CA ARG A 4 5.14 35.18 -26.40
C ARG A 4 6.01 35.68 -25.24
N ALA A 5 7.33 35.77 -25.43
CA ALA A 5 8.29 36.34 -24.48
C ALA A 5 8.20 37.88 -24.41
N GLU A 6 8.03 38.55 -25.55
CA GLU A 6 7.89 40.02 -25.61
C GLU A 6 6.56 40.49 -25.02
N ARG A 7 5.50 39.66 -25.12
CA ARG A 7 4.21 39.93 -24.47
C ARG A 7 4.24 39.79 -22.95
N PHE A 8 5.18 39.03 -22.39
CA PHE A 8 5.35 38.89 -20.94
C PHE A 8 6.14 40.05 -20.31
N ALA A 9 7.13 40.60 -21.03
CA ALA A 9 7.85 41.79 -20.60
C ALA A 9 6.95 43.03 -20.46
N ALA A 10 5.93 43.15 -21.32
CA ALA A 10 4.96 44.25 -21.28
C ALA A 10 3.93 44.14 -20.14
N LEU A 11 3.76 42.97 -19.51
CA LEU A 11 2.81 42.75 -18.42
C LEU A 11 3.36 43.14 -17.04
N LEU A 12 4.65 43.45 -16.94
CA LEU A 12 5.34 43.93 -15.74
C LEU A 12 5.39 45.47 -15.67
N GLY A 13 4.36 46.13 -16.19
CA GLY A 13 4.24 47.58 -16.27
C GLY A 13 4.63 48.30 -14.97
N GLU A 14 5.50 49.29 -15.16
CA GLU A 14 6.00 50.25 -14.19
C GLU A 14 4.86 50.79 -13.29
N SER A 15 5.00 50.62 -11.98
CA SER A 15 4.23 51.39 -11.00
C SER A 15 5.20 52.20 -10.16
N SER A 16 4.98 53.51 -10.19
CA SER A 16 5.67 54.58 -9.48
C SER A 16 5.99 54.29 -8.01
N ALA A 17 7.19 54.71 -7.59
CA ALA A 17 7.71 54.70 -6.23
C ALA A 17 6.80 55.40 -5.20
N PRO A 18 6.94 55.05 -3.91
CA PRO A 18 7.80 55.90 -3.09
C PRO A 18 8.94 55.14 -2.40
N THR A 19 10.00 55.91 -2.20
CA THR A 19 11.33 55.63 -1.64
C THR A 19 11.31 54.93 -0.27
N THR A 20 12.08 53.84 -0.13
CA THR A 20 13.22 53.72 0.81
C THR A 20 14.00 52.41 0.61
N ASN A 21 15.21 52.56 0.07
CA ASN A 21 16.49 51.85 0.29
C ASN A 21 16.65 50.32 0.14
N ASN A 22 17.59 50.01 -0.77
CA ASN A 22 18.46 48.84 -0.92
C ASN A 22 17.88 47.59 -1.61
N ALA A 23 17.47 47.72 -2.86
CA ALA A 23 17.49 46.60 -3.81
C ALA A 23 18.85 46.54 -4.50
N THR A 24 19.69 45.58 -4.12
CA THR A 24 20.80 45.11 -4.97
C THR A 24 20.19 44.55 -6.25
N ALA A 25 20.35 45.25 -7.37
CA ALA A 25 19.97 44.73 -8.68
C ALA A 25 20.64 43.36 -8.89
N SER A 26 19.85 42.32 -9.15
CA SER A 26 20.38 40.99 -9.43
C SER A 26 21.30 41.05 -10.66
N LYS A 27 22.49 40.47 -10.53
CA LYS A 27 23.51 40.42 -11.59
C LYS A 27 23.08 39.60 -12.80
N HIS A 28 22.07 38.74 -12.64
CA HIS A 28 21.58 37.78 -13.63
C HIS A 28 20.10 38.00 -13.92
N LYS A 29 19.71 37.82 -15.18
CA LYS A 29 18.31 37.81 -15.62
C LYS A 29 17.76 36.38 -15.57
N PHE A 30 16.43 36.28 -15.41
CA PHE A 30 15.73 35.01 -15.41
C PHE A 30 16.07 34.19 -16.68
N CYS A 31 16.43 32.91 -16.48
CA CYS A 31 16.92 31.99 -17.51
C CYS A 31 18.26 32.35 -18.16
N ASP A 32 19.08 33.21 -17.55
CA ASP A 32 20.48 33.35 -17.97
C ASP A 32 21.23 32.03 -17.76
N VAL A 33 22.03 31.63 -18.75
CA VAL A 33 22.89 30.43 -18.67
C VAL A 33 24.05 30.72 -17.71
N ALA A 34 24.43 29.73 -16.90
CA ALA A 34 25.56 29.86 -15.98
C ALA A 34 26.88 30.21 -16.71
N PRO A 35 27.78 31.00 -16.11
CA PRO A 35 29.18 31.17 -16.55
C PRO A 35 29.95 29.86 -16.53
N ALA A 36 30.85 29.62 -17.50
CA ALA A 36 31.56 28.34 -17.71
C ALA A 36 32.33 27.82 -16.48
N ASP A 37 32.88 28.73 -15.68
CA ASP A 37 33.68 28.48 -14.49
C ASP A 37 32.86 28.37 -13.18
N GLN A 38 31.53 28.52 -13.27
CA GLN A 38 30.68 28.49 -12.09
C GLN A 38 30.32 27.06 -11.69
N GLN A 39 30.68 26.69 -10.47
CA GLN A 39 30.38 25.38 -9.90
C GLN A 39 29.14 25.43 -9.00
N PHE A 40 28.42 24.32 -8.95
CA PHE A 40 27.12 24.22 -8.30
C PHE A 40 27.03 23.09 -7.29
N VAL A 41 26.12 23.23 -6.33
CA VAL A 41 25.74 22.16 -5.41
C VAL A 41 24.20 22.03 -5.37
N PRO A 42 23.63 20.82 -5.26
CA PRO A 42 22.18 20.63 -5.25
C PRO A 42 21.61 21.15 -3.92
N ILE A 43 20.66 22.09 -3.97
CA ILE A 43 20.15 22.74 -2.75
C ILE A 43 19.50 21.74 -1.79
N ASN A 44 18.89 20.69 -2.33
CA ASN A 44 18.30 19.60 -1.54
C ASN A 44 19.33 18.72 -0.83
N ALA A 45 20.55 18.63 -1.36
CA ALA A 45 21.65 17.96 -0.67
C ALA A 45 22.19 18.85 0.46
N VAL A 46 22.30 20.17 0.19
CA VAL A 46 22.75 21.16 1.18
C VAL A 46 21.77 21.28 2.34
N SER A 47 20.46 21.36 2.09
CA SER A 47 19.44 21.47 3.15
C SER A 47 19.43 20.27 4.11
N LYS A 48 20.02 19.15 3.69
CA LYS A 48 20.15 17.90 4.48
C LYS A 48 21.55 17.70 5.03
N PHE A 49 22.45 18.65 4.82
CA PHE A 49 23.87 18.49 5.09
C PHE A 49 24.19 18.00 6.51
N PRO A 50 23.62 18.57 7.60
CA PRO A 50 23.94 18.13 8.96
C PRO A 50 23.55 16.69 9.26
N TYR A 51 22.54 16.16 8.57
CA TYR A 51 22.03 14.82 8.81
C TYR A 51 22.78 13.75 8.03
N LYS A 52 23.40 14.12 6.90
CA LYS A 52 24.01 13.17 5.96
C LYS A 52 25.53 13.20 6.01
N TYR A 53 26.14 14.35 6.26
CA TYR A 53 27.59 14.55 6.12
C TYR A 53 28.29 14.95 7.41
N MET A 54 27.55 14.99 8.54
CA MET A 54 28.12 15.27 9.86
C MET A 54 27.86 14.11 10.82
N LYS A 55 28.70 13.98 11.85
CA LYS A 55 28.45 13.04 12.96
C LYS A 55 27.16 13.43 13.65
N GLN A 56 26.35 12.45 14.06
CA GLN A 56 25.00 12.68 14.63
C GLN A 56 24.97 13.73 15.76
N SER A 57 25.91 13.66 16.70
CA SER A 57 26.01 14.59 17.84
C SER A 57 26.31 16.04 17.42
N GLN A 58 27.08 16.24 16.34
CA GLN A 58 27.39 17.56 15.79
C GLN A 58 26.25 18.06 14.89
N GLY A 59 25.71 17.16 14.07
CA GLY A 59 24.67 17.46 13.10
C GLY A 59 23.38 17.97 13.73
N GLU A 60 22.98 17.43 14.89
CA GLU A 60 21.79 17.92 15.61
C GLU A 60 21.97 19.37 16.10
N THR A 61 23.15 19.68 16.65
CA THR A 61 23.49 21.01 17.17
C THR A 61 23.53 22.03 16.04
N VAL A 62 24.24 21.71 14.94
CA VAL A 62 24.29 22.55 13.74
C VAL A 62 22.91 22.73 13.11
N SER A 63 22.12 21.67 13.06
CA SER A 63 20.76 21.72 12.52
C SER A 63 19.89 22.71 13.29
N LYS A 64 19.87 22.65 14.64
CA LYS A 64 19.09 23.57 15.47
C LYS A 64 19.41 25.05 15.22
N GLN A 65 20.69 25.37 14.97
CA GLN A 65 21.12 26.75 14.76
C GLN A 65 20.94 27.24 13.32
N PHE A 66 21.24 26.40 12.31
CA PHE A 66 21.35 26.85 10.91
C PHE A 66 20.30 26.27 9.95
N PHE A 67 19.59 25.19 10.31
CA PHE A 67 18.73 24.47 9.36
C PHE A 67 17.28 24.29 9.80
N ALA A 68 17.06 23.85 11.04
CA ALA A 68 15.75 23.51 11.58
C ALA A 68 14.86 24.75 11.73
N GLY A 69 13.55 24.54 11.73
CA GLY A 69 12.57 25.63 11.91
C GLY A 69 12.48 26.61 10.75
N GLY A 70 12.98 26.26 9.57
CA GLY A 70 12.95 27.13 8.39
C GLY A 70 14.24 27.94 8.17
N LYS A 71 15.14 27.99 9.16
CA LYS A 71 16.37 28.80 9.15
C LYS A 71 17.28 28.60 7.94
N PHE A 72 17.32 27.38 7.37
CA PHE A 72 18.05 27.14 6.13
C PHE A 72 17.52 28.00 4.98
N TRP A 73 16.19 28.11 4.87
CA TRP A 73 15.49 28.79 3.80
C TRP A 73 15.42 30.30 4.00
N GLU A 74 15.61 30.79 5.22
CA GLU A 74 15.69 32.23 5.56
C GLU A 74 16.99 32.89 5.07
N ARG A 75 17.93 32.11 4.56
CA ARG A 75 19.16 32.63 3.92
C ARG A 75 18.86 33.05 2.48
N ASP A 76 19.58 34.07 2.03
CA ASP A 76 19.54 34.52 0.63
C ASP A 76 20.27 33.51 -0.27
N TRP A 77 19.48 32.73 -1.02
CA TRP A 77 19.97 31.77 -2.00
C TRP A 77 19.80 32.29 -3.42
N GLU A 78 20.86 32.23 -4.21
CA GLU A 78 20.76 32.32 -5.67
C GLU A 78 20.40 30.95 -6.21
N LEU A 79 19.21 30.84 -6.78
CA LEU A 79 18.69 29.59 -7.28
C LEU A 79 19.02 29.46 -8.76
N TRP A 80 19.61 28.32 -9.11
CA TRP A 80 19.88 27.90 -10.47
C TRP A 80 19.18 26.58 -10.72
N TYR A 81 18.80 26.26 -11.95
CA TYR A 81 18.08 25.02 -12.23
C TYR A 81 18.47 24.37 -13.54
N VAL A 82 18.26 23.06 -13.59
CA VAL A 82 18.30 22.26 -14.81
C VAL A 82 16.95 21.58 -14.99
N TRP A 83 16.27 21.88 -16.10
CA TRP A 83 15.09 21.16 -16.57
C TRP A 83 15.17 20.92 -18.08
N SER A 84 16.01 19.94 -18.42
CA SER A 84 16.49 19.69 -19.77
C SER A 84 15.79 18.49 -20.41
N PRO A 85 15.54 18.47 -21.73
CA PRO A 85 14.98 17.31 -22.41
C PRO A 85 15.91 16.09 -22.39
N TYR A 86 17.21 16.27 -22.09
CA TYR A 86 18.20 15.19 -22.04
C TYR A 86 18.25 14.45 -20.70
N TYR A 87 17.52 14.92 -19.69
CA TYR A 87 17.37 14.29 -18.39
C TYR A 87 15.90 14.31 -17.96
N HIS A 88 15.25 13.15 -17.99
CA HIS A 88 13.84 13.03 -17.63
C HIS A 88 13.65 13.19 -16.12
N ALA A 89 13.04 14.30 -15.73
CA ALA A 89 12.63 14.58 -14.35
C ALA A 89 11.24 15.22 -14.32
N GLU A 90 10.42 14.82 -13.33
CA GLU A 90 9.08 15.37 -13.10
C GLU A 90 9.11 16.84 -12.63
N ARG A 91 10.24 17.27 -12.05
CA ARG A 91 10.45 18.61 -11.50
C ARG A 91 11.87 19.09 -11.84
N PRO A 92 12.09 20.42 -11.90
CA PRO A 92 13.43 20.98 -12.09
C PRO A 92 14.37 20.59 -10.94
N THR A 93 15.61 20.25 -11.26
CA THR A 93 16.65 20.06 -10.24
C THR A 93 17.24 21.43 -9.91
N ILE A 94 17.12 21.85 -8.65
CA ILE A 94 17.57 23.17 -8.18
C ILE A 94 18.95 23.07 -7.52
N PHE A 95 19.79 24.05 -7.85
CA PHE A 95 21.17 24.21 -7.43
C PHE A 95 21.37 25.60 -6.81
N ILE A 96 22.45 25.72 -6.03
CA ILE A 96 23.02 26.99 -5.58
C ILE A 96 24.50 27.05 -5.99
N PRO A 97 25.08 28.25 -6.16
CA PRO A 97 26.51 28.41 -6.39
C PRO A 97 27.33 27.78 -5.25
N LEU A 98 28.44 27.14 -5.59
CA LEU A 98 29.36 26.53 -4.62
C LEU A 98 29.83 27.53 -3.56
N GLU A 99 30.05 28.79 -3.96
CA GLU A 99 30.50 29.85 -3.05
C GLU A 99 29.48 30.14 -1.93
N GLN A 100 28.17 30.09 -2.23
CA GLN A 100 27.16 30.28 -1.18
C GLN A 100 27.17 29.13 -0.18
N PHE A 101 27.44 27.90 -0.63
CA PHE A 101 27.59 26.77 0.27
C PHE A 101 28.89 26.85 1.09
N LYS A 102 30.02 27.24 0.48
CA LYS A 102 31.27 27.50 1.20
C LYS A 102 31.08 28.55 2.29
N GLN A 103 30.31 29.61 2.01
CA GLN A 103 29.98 30.62 3.01
C GLN A 103 29.16 30.04 4.17
N LEU A 104 28.14 29.21 3.89
CA LEU A 104 27.40 28.50 4.96
C LEU A 104 28.33 27.61 5.80
N LEU A 105 29.26 26.88 5.17
CA LEU A 105 30.23 26.07 5.91
C LEU A 105 31.15 26.94 6.79
N LYS A 106 31.57 28.10 6.30
CA LYS A 106 32.37 29.07 7.05
C LYS A 106 31.61 29.64 8.25
N ASP A 107 30.32 29.93 8.09
CA ASP A 107 29.46 30.40 9.19
C ASP A 107 29.32 29.32 10.28
N ILE A 108 29.16 28.05 9.87
CA ILE A 108 29.09 26.91 10.78
C ILE A 108 30.43 26.70 11.50
N ASP A 109 31.55 26.75 10.78
CA ASP A 109 32.90 26.61 11.36
C ASP A 109 33.23 27.77 12.31
N GLY A 110 32.76 28.99 12.01
CA GLY A 110 32.87 30.14 12.91
C GLY A 110 32.08 29.97 14.21
N ALA A 111 30.88 29.40 14.15
CA ALA A 111 30.07 29.10 15.33
C ALA A 111 30.59 27.88 16.12
N TYR A 112 31.18 26.91 15.43
CA TYR A 112 31.69 25.68 16.02
C TYR A 112 33.10 25.31 15.50
N PRO A 113 34.16 26.05 15.88
CA PRO A 113 35.51 25.83 15.33
C PRO A 113 36.08 24.43 15.58
N SER A 114 35.60 23.74 16.62
CA SER A 114 36.02 22.38 16.96
C SER A 114 35.38 21.28 16.11
N TYR A 115 34.36 21.61 15.30
CA TYR A 115 33.63 20.60 14.52
C TYR A 115 34.35 20.24 13.22
N LEU A 116 35.28 21.08 12.75
CA LEU A 116 36.07 20.87 11.52
C LEU A 116 35.16 20.50 10.34
N VAL A 117 34.13 21.30 10.09
CA VAL A 117 33.18 21.02 9.02
C VAL A 117 33.90 21.18 7.67
N ARG A 118 33.79 20.19 6.80
CA ARG A 118 34.45 20.16 5.49
C ARG A 118 33.48 19.73 4.40
N MET A 119 33.80 20.07 3.17
CA MET A 119 33.12 19.52 2.00
C MET A 119 33.24 17.98 2.02
N PRO A 120 32.15 17.24 1.75
CA PRO A 120 32.21 15.79 1.63
C PRO A 120 33.12 15.43 0.45
N ASN A 121 34.17 14.64 0.72
CA ASN A 121 35.10 14.14 -0.31
C ASN A 121 35.20 12.61 -0.26
N ASN A 122 34.11 11.96 0.15
CA ASN A 122 34.03 10.54 0.49
C ASN A 122 33.39 9.70 -0.65
N ALA A 123 33.50 8.37 -0.51
CA ALA A 123 33.03 7.37 -1.48
C ALA A 123 31.53 7.42 -1.84
N GLU A 124 30.74 8.28 -1.17
CA GLU A 124 29.31 8.50 -1.40
C GLU A 124 29.02 9.58 -2.48
N GLY A 125 30.06 10.21 -3.04
CA GLY A 125 29.99 11.12 -4.19
C GLY A 125 30.35 12.58 -3.87
N SER A 126 30.88 13.29 -4.86
CA SER A 126 31.12 14.74 -4.82
C SER A 126 29.78 15.49 -4.75
N LEU A 127 29.70 16.54 -3.93
CA LEU A 127 28.57 17.48 -3.94
C LEU A 127 28.73 18.59 -4.98
N VAL A 128 29.90 18.70 -5.59
CA VAL A 128 30.27 19.78 -6.50
C VAL A 128 30.09 19.31 -7.93
N PHE A 129 29.28 20.06 -8.69
CA PHE A 129 28.93 19.81 -10.08
C PHE A 129 29.37 21.00 -10.92
N PRO A 130 30.48 20.87 -11.68
CA PRO A 130 31.05 21.98 -12.44
C PRO A 130 30.32 22.26 -13.75
N PHE A 131 29.73 21.24 -14.40
CA PHE A 131 29.13 21.36 -15.74
C PHE A 131 30.09 21.97 -16.82
N GLU A 132 31.41 21.95 -16.57
CA GLU A 132 32.47 22.57 -17.40
C GLU A 132 32.72 21.82 -18.72
N TYR A 133 32.17 20.62 -18.89
CA TYR A 133 32.40 19.77 -20.07
C TYR A 133 31.57 20.19 -21.30
N SER A 134 30.71 21.20 -21.21
CA SER A 134 29.90 21.65 -22.36
C SER A 134 29.52 23.13 -22.26
N GLU A 135 29.67 23.85 -23.38
CA GLU A 135 29.10 25.20 -23.56
C GLU A 135 27.62 25.17 -23.98
N HIS A 136 27.06 23.98 -24.18
CA HIS A 136 25.69 23.84 -24.67
C HIS A 136 24.69 24.23 -23.59
N ARG A 137 23.90 25.30 -23.83
CA ARG A 137 22.95 25.86 -22.85
C ARG A 137 22.09 24.82 -22.12
N LEU A 138 21.57 23.81 -22.83
CA LEU A 138 20.67 22.79 -22.25
C LEU A 138 21.36 21.78 -21.31
N LEU A 139 22.70 21.78 -21.25
CA LEU A 139 23.47 20.94 -20.34
C LEU A 139 24.01 21.72 -19.13
N ARG A 140 23.56 22.98 -18.98
CA ARG A 140 24.05 23.92 -17.95
C ARG A 140 22.91 24.45 -17.09
N PRO A 141 23.17 24.79 -15.81
CA PRO A 141 22.19 25.45 -14.98
C PRO A 141 21.80 26.83 -15.52
N HIS A 142 20.54 27.20 -15.35
CA HIS A 142 20.02 28.52 -15.68
C HIS A 142 19.56 29.25 -14.43
N PHE A 143 19.70 30.58 -14.41
CA PHE A 143 19.31 31.38 -13.26
C PHE A 143 17.79 31.38 -13.09
N LEU A 144 17.33 31.04 -11.88
CA LEU A 144 15.92 30.98 -11.53
C LEU A 144 15.46 32.23 -10.78
N GLY A 145 16.32 32.79 -9.94
CA GLY A 145 16.01 33.94 -9.10
C GLY A 145 16.72 33.88 -7.75
N GLN A 146 16.40 34.85 -6.88
CA GLN A 146 16.87 34.89 -5.49
C GLN A 146 15.72 34.54 -4.55
N SER A 147 16.02 33.77 -3.51
CA SER A 147 15.07 33.32 -2.49
C SER A 147 15.61 33.64 -1.11
N SER A 148 14.80 34.26 -0.26
CA SER A 148 15.16 34.61 1.13
C SER A 148 14.24 33.95 2.17
N ASN A 149 13.30 33.12 1.72
CA ASN A 149 12.42 32.31 2.57
C ASN A 149 11.93 31.07 1.81
N LYS A 150 11.20 30.19 2.49
CA LYS A 150 10.73 28.94 1.91
C LYS A 150 9.64 29.13 0.84
N ASP A 151 8.75 30.10 1.01
CA ASP A 151 7.66 30.35 0.08
C ASP A 151 8.18 30.89 -1.25
N ASP A 152 9.22 31.73 -1.22
CA ASP A 152 9.93 32.19 -2.41
C ASP A 152 10.61 31.04 -3.16
N PHE A 153 11.28 30.13 -2.44
CA PHE A 153 11.87 28.94 -3.04
C PHE A 153 10.81 28.08 -3.74
N GLU A 154 9.68 27.82 -3.09
CA GLU A 154 8.59 27.02 -3.66
C GLU A 154 7.96 27.70 -4.88
N ARG A 155 7.69 29.01 -4.79
CA ARG A 155 7.17 29.82 -5.89
C ARG A 155 8.11 29.80 -7.08
N LEU A 156 9.40 30.06 -6.89
CA LEU A 156 10.41 30.07 -7.96
C LEU A 156 10.58 28.69 -8.59
N SER A 157 10.64 27.63 -7.79
CA SER A 157 10.73 26.25 -8.27
C SER A 157 9.54 25.87 -9.18
N ASN A 158 8.34 26.31 -8.84
CA ASN A 158 7.13 26.09 -9.65
C ASN A 158 7.09 26.94 -10.93
N LEU A 159 7.83 28.06 -10.98
CA LEU A 159 7.91 28.94 -12.15
C LEU A 159 9.01 28.56 -13.14
N ALA A 160 9.89 27.63 -12.78
CA ALA A 160 10.98 27.20 -13.66
C ALA A 160 10.43 26.65 -14.98
N PRO A 161 10.80 27.19 -16.15
CA PRO A 161 10.32 26.65 -17.41
C PRO A 161 11.05 25.36 -17.76
N GLN A 162 10.35 24.43 -18.38
CA GLN A 162 10.99 23.28 -19.02
C GLN A 162 11.55 23.71 -20.39
N PHE A 163 12.83 23.46 -20.63
CA PHE A 163 13.40 23.72 -21.95
C PHE A 163 12.90 22.66 -22.95
N GLY A 164 12.38 23.13 -24.10
CA GLY A 164 11.81 22.28 -25.16
C GLY A 164 12.85 21.49 -25.95
N ARG A 165 12.38 20.72 -26.95
CA ARG A 165 13.25 19.95 -27.86
C ARG A 165 14.11 20.90 -28.73
N LEU A 166 15.25 20.38 -29.18
CA LEU A 166 16.13 21.01 -30.18
C LEU A 166 15.32 21.55 -31.37
N GLY A 167 15.75 22.69 -31.92
CA GLY A 167 15.28 23.13 -33.23
C GLY A 167 15.59 22.07 -34.30
N SER A 168 14.85 22.05 -35.41
CA SER A 168 15.06 21.09 -36.50
C SER A 168 16.49 21.04 -37.04
N ASP A 169 17.26 22.10 -36.80
CA ASP A 169 18.59 22.33 -37.34
C ASP A 169 19.70 22.18 -36.27
N GLU A 170 19.35 21.85 -35.01
CA GLU A 170 20.33 21.66 -33.93
C GLU A 170 20.67 20.17 -33.75
N SER A 171 21.97 19.83 -33.77
CA SER A 171 22.45 18.47 -33.51
C SER A 171 22.42 18.12 -32.02
N GLU A 172 22.38 16.83 -31.70
CA GLU A 172 22.49 16.37 -30.32
C GLU A 172 23.83 16.83 -29.71
N PRO A 173 23.84 17.42 -28.49
CA PRO A 173 25.08 17.94 -27.89
C PRO A 173 26.07 16.82 -27.56
N ASP A 174 27.35 17.11 -27.67
CA ASP A 174 28.39 16.24 -27.11
C ASP A 174 28.30 16.17 -25.57
N TYR A 175 28.91 15.15 -24.97
CA TYR A 175 29.04 14.98 -23.51
C TYR A 175 27.75 14.70 -22.72
N LEU A 176 26.68 14.24 -23.39
CA LEU A 176 25.43 13.86 -22.73
C LEU A 176 25.57 12.79 -21.65
N SER A 177 26.51 11.86 -21.80
CA SER A 177 26.79 10.83 -20.78
C SER A 177 27.29 11.45 -19.48
N TYR A 178 28.22 12.40 -19.56
CA TYR A 178 28.71 13.16 -18.40
C TYR A 178 27.58 13.97 -17.76
N PHE A 179 26.76 14.65 -18.57
CA PHE A 179 25.61 15.39 -18.06
C PHE A 179 24.60 14.50 -17.32
N ARG A 180 24.22 13.35 -17.90
CA ARG A 180 23.29 12.43 -17.24
C ARG A 180 23.86 11.89 -15.94
N SER A 181 25.15 11.54 -15.93
CA SER A 181 25.86 11.10 -14.73
C SER A 181 25.85 12.15 -13.63
N ASP A 182 26.19 13.40 -13.94
CA ASP A 182 26.19 14.51 -12.97
C ASP A 182 24.78 14.81 -12.44
N MET A 183 23.77 14.78 -13.31
CA MET A 183 22.38 14.99 -12.91
C MET A 183 21.86 13.86 -12.01
N GLU A 184 22.18 12.60 -12.32
CA GLU A 184 21.83 11.47 -11.46
C GLU A 184 22.52 11.57 -10.09
N ALA A 185 23.81 11.88 -10.07
CA ALA A 185 24.57 12.09 -8.83
C ALA A 185 24.03 13.27 -8.01
N ALA A 186 23.67 14.38 -8.64
CA ALA A 186 23.08 15.55 -7.99
C ALA A 186 21.72 15.23 -7.33
N VAL A 187 20.85 14.50 -8.05
CA VAL A 187 19.56 14.06 -7.53
C VAL A 187 19.73 13.06 -6.38
N ASP A 188 20.66 12.11 -6.53
CA ASP A 188 20.97 11.11 -5.51
C ASP A 188 21.60 11.71 -4.24
N ALA A 189 22.41 12.77 -4.38
CA ALA A 189 22.94 13.53 -3.25
C ALA A 189 21.81 14.09 -2.37
N GLY A 190 20.66 14.46 -2.97
CA GLY A 190 19.46 14.89 -2.27
C GLY A 190 18.59 13.76 -1.67
N LYS A 191 18.83 12.48 -1.98
CA LYS A 191 18.02 11.35 -1.48
C LYS A 191 18.55 10.77 -0.16
N ASN A 192 17.64 10.23 0.66
CA ASN A 192 17.94 9.47 1.87
C ASN A 192 18.09 7.97 1.52
N LYS A 193 19.26 7.54 1.02
CA LYS A 193 19.48 6.13 0.56
C LYS A 193 19.23 5.08 1.66
N GLY A 194 19.54 5.36 2.93
CA GLY A 194 19.33 4.42 4.04
C GLY A 194 17.86 4.11 4.35
N LYS A 195 16.98 5.12 4.35
CA LYS A 195 15.54 4.92 4.63
C LYS A 195 14.81 4.23 3.47
N ALA A 196 15.19 4.51 2.23
CA ALA A 196 14.56 3.93 1.04
C ALA A 196 14.87 2.43 0.88
N LYS A 197 16.12 2.01 1.15
CA LYS A 197 16.51 0.60 1.12
C LYS A 197 15.81 -0.21 2.23
N ALA A 198 15.82 0.29 3.47
CA ALA A 198 15.14 -0.35 4.59
C ALA A 198 13.61 -0.45 4.37
N ALA A 199 12.98 0.58 3.81
CA ALA A 199 11.54 0.53 3.48
C ALA A 199 11.23 -0.49 2.37
N LYS A 200 12.12 -0.63 1.37
CA LYS A 200 11.96 -1.63 0.30
C LYS A 200 12.14 -3.05 0.84
N GLU A 201 13.12 -3.28 1.70
CA GLU A 201 13.35 -4.56 2.37
C GLU A 201 12.18 -4.91 3.29
N ALA A 202 11.72 -3.99 4.15
CA ALA A 202 10.56 -4.19 5.00
C ALA A 202 9.28 -4.50 4.19
N LYS A 203 9.07 -3.83 3.05
CA LYS A 203 7.94 -4.11 2.16
C LYS A 203 8.04 -5.50 1.51
N GLN A 204 9.25 -5.93 1.16
CA GLN A 204 9.49 -7.28 0.62
C GLN A 204 9.24 -8.35 1.70
N GLU A 205 9.76 -8.14 2.92
CA GLU A 205 9.57 -9.04 4.07
C GLU A 205 8.09 -9.16 4.44
N ALA A 206 7.37 -8.03 4.53
CA ALA A 206 5.94 -8.00 4.79
C ALA A 206 5.14 -8.76 3.72
N ARG A 207 5.53 -8.67 2.45
CA ARG A 207 4.88 -9.40 1.35
C ARG A 207 5.07 -10.92 1.49
N VAL A 208 6.26 -11.37 1.87
CA VAL A 208 6.54 -12.81 2.10
C VAL A 208 5.73 -13.34 3.28
N ILE A 209 5.71 -12.62 4.40
CA ILE A 209 4.90 -12.98 5.58
C ILE A 209 3.41 -13.02 5.22
N GLN A 210 2.93 -12.02 4.49
CA GLN A 210 1.54 -11.96 4.06
C GLN A 210 1.20 -13.18 3.19
N GLN A 211 2.02 -13.49 2.18
CA GLN A 211 1.79 -14.65 1.31
C GLN A 211 1.81 -15.96 2.10
N HIS A 212 2.71 -16.11 3.07
CA HIS A 212 2.75 -17.26 3.96
C HIS A 212 1.48 -17.42 4.79
N ASN A 213 1.04 -16.35 5.44
CA ASN A 213 -0.16 -16.36 6.26
C ASN A 213 -1.40 -16.72 5.44
N MET A 214 -1.49 -16.24 4.18
CA MET A 214 -2.58 -16.59 3.28
C MET A 214 -2.60 -18.09 2.95
N TYR A 215 -1.44 -18.70 2.65
CA TYR A 215 -1.35 -20.15 2.43
C TYR A 215 -1.66 -20.95 3.68
N ARG A 216 -1.26 -20.47 4.86
CA ARG A 216 -1.51 -21.14 6.13
C ARG A 216 -3.01 -21.28 6.43
N GLN A 217 -3.85 -20.33 5.97
CA GLN A 217 -5.31 -20.45 6.06
C GLN A 217 -5.79 -21.72 5.33
N VAL A 218 -5.33 -21.95 4.11
CA VAL A 218 -5.71 -23.14 3.30
C VAL A 218 -5.29 -24.43 3.99
N GLU A 219 -4.04 -24.52 4.47
CA GLU A 219 -3.52 -25.74 5.11
C GLU A 219 -4.22 -26.03 6.45
N ARG A 220 -4.52 -25.00 7.24
CA ARG A 220 -5.26 -25.14 8.50
C ARG A 220 -6.68 -25.63 8.23
N THR A 221 -7.35 -25.07 7.23
CA THR A 221 -8.69 -25.51 6.83
C THR A 221 -8.68 -26.95 6.33
N GLN A 222 -7.75 -27.31 5.45
CA GLN A 222 -7.57 -28.69 4.98
C GLN A 222 -7.36 -29.68 6.14
N ALA A 223 -6.55 -29.33 7.13
CA ALA A 223 -6.31 -30.17 8.31
C ALA A 223 -7.58 -30.32 9.17
N SER A 224 -8.33 -29.24 9.40
CA SER A 224 -9.57 -29.28 10.20
C SER A 224 -10.73 -30.02 9.53
N LEU A 225 -10.71 -30.08 8.20
CA LEU A 225 -11.66 -30.84 7.38
C LEU A 225 -11.20 -32.29 7.17
N GLU A 226 -10.13 -32.72 7.84
CA GLU A 226 -9.53 -34.06 7.72
C GLU A 226 -9.10 -34.44 6.28
N LEU A 227 -8.91 -33.44 5.41
CA LEU A 227 -8.41 -33.62 4.04
C LEU A 227 -6.88 -33.83 4.01
N LEU A 228 -6.18 -33.41 5.06
CA LEU A 228 -4.76 -33.65 5.28
C LEU A 228 -4.54 -34.23 6.68
N PRO A 229 -3.50 -35.07 6.88
CA PRO A 229 -3.17 -35.57 8.20
C PRO A 229 -2.88 -34.41 9.16
N ALA A 230 -3.46 -34.51 10.37
CA ALA A 230 -3.22 -33.52 11.43
C ALA A 230 -1.72 -33.41 11.73
N SER A 231 -1.18 -32.19 11.61
CA SER A 231 0.18 -31.89 12.04
C SER A 231 0.17 -31.49 13.51
N SER A 232 1.23 -31.83 14.26
CA SER A 232 1.43 -31.38 15.64
C SER A 232 1.46 -29.84 15.81
N ALA A 233 1.55 -29.10 14.70
CA ALA A 233 1.46 -27.65 14.67
C ALA A 233 0.02 -27.08 14.78
N ASN A 234 -1.03 -27.92 14.67
CA ASN A 234 -2.43 -27.48 14.68
C ASN A 234 -3.22 -28.26 15.77
N PRO A 235 -3.13 -27.87 17.06
CA PRO A 235 -3.78 -28.61 18.15
C PRO A 235 -5.31 -28.44 18.20
N ASP A 236 -5.84 -27.37 17.60
CA ASP A 236 -7.27 -27.01 17.65
C ASP A 236 -7.95 -27.20 16.28
N LEU A 237 -8.32 -28.44 15.95
CA LEU A 237 -8.95 -28.81 14.66
C LEU A 237 -10.46 -29.05 14.75
N ASP A 238 -11.02 -29.00 15.95
CA ASP A 238 -12.45 -29.11 16.20
C ASP A 238 -13.13 -27.74 16.04
N ILE A 239 -13.53 -27.41 14.81
CA ILE A 239 -13.86 -26.05 14.37
C ILE A 239 -15.32 -25.91 13.94
N ILE A 240 -15.91 -24.76 14.28
CA ILE A 240 -17.10 -24.22 13.61
C ILE A 240 -16.65 -23.08 12.68
N TYR A 241 -16.87 -23.26 11.39
CA TYR A 241 -16.72 -22.18 10.41
C TYR A 241 -18.01 -21.37 10.37
N ILE A 242 -17.91 -20.06 10.51
CA ILE A 242 -19.04 -19.14 10.39
C ILE A 242 -18.67 -18.07 9.38
N ALA A 243 -19.21 -18.19 8.17
CA ALA A 243 -19.11 -17.16 7.17
C ALA A 243 -20.13 -16.05 7.42
N VAL A 244 -19.71 -14.80 7.20
CA VAL A 244 -20.58 -13.63 7.30
C VAL A 244 -20.39 -12.76 6.07
N ASP A 245 -21.50 -12.26 5.56
CA ASP A 245 -21.55 -11.24 4.51
C ASP A 245 -22.59 -10.18 4.91
N CYS A 246 -22.32 -8.91 4.61
CA CYS A 246 -23.20 -7.79 4.96
C CYS A 246 -23.45 -6.90 3.74
N GLU A 247 -24.72 -6.65 3.45
CA GLU A 247 -25.10 -5.68 2.42
C GLU A 247 -25.44 -4.32 3.05
N SER A 248 -25.04 -3.26 2.36
CA SER A 248 -25.37 -1.88 2.73
C SER A 248 -25.94 -1.12 1.55
N TRP A 249 -26.76 -0.11 1.83
CA TRP A 249 -27.37 0.68 0.78
C TRP A 249 -26.31 1.49 0.02
N GLU A 250 -26.33 1.40 -1.30
CA GLU A 250 -25.31 1.93 -2.22
C GLU A 250 -25.13 3.45 -2.15
N ARG A 251 -26.15 4.18 -1.65
CA ARG A 251 -26.09 5.65 -1.47
C ARG A 251 -25.77 6.09 -0.04
N ASN A 252 -25.78 5.18 0.93
CA ASN A 252 -25.36 5.46 2.30
C ASN A 252 -24.94 4.17 3.02
N HIS A 253 -23.63 3.92 3.07
CA HIS A 253 -23.01 2.76 3.73
C HIS A 253 -23.14 2.72 5.27
N ASN A 254 -23.91 3.62 5.88
CA ASN A 254 -24.33 3.50 7.28
C ASN A 254 -25.67 2.76 7.43
N ILE A 255 -26.39 2.54 6.32
CA ILE A 255 -27.63 1.79 6.26
C ILE A 255 -27.29 0.35 5.86
N ILE A 256 -27.19 -0.53 6.85
CA ILE A 256 -26.87 -1.96 6.65
C ILE A 256 -28.20 -2.69 6.51
N THR A 257 -28.50 -3.19 5.32
CA THR A 257 -29.83 -3.71 4.96
C THR A 257 -29.99 -5.17 5.30
N GLU A 258 -28.93 -5.96 5.10
CA GLU A 258 -28.96 -7.42 5.19
C GLU A 258 -27.69 -7.95 5.85
N ILE A 259 -27.83 -9.09 6.54
CA ILE A 259 -26.71 -9.80 7.16
C ILE A 259 -26.90 -11.29 6.88
N GLY A 260 -25.93 -11.88 6.20
CA GLY A 260 -25.88 -13.31 5.94
C GLY A 260 -24.98 -14.04 6.91
N PHE A 261 -25.39 -15.23 7.29
CA PHE A 261 -24.55 -16.18 8.03
C PHE A 261 -24.59 -17.53 7.35
N ALA A 262 -23.45 -18.22 7.32
CA ALA A 262 -23.40 -19.62 6.95
C ALA A 262 -22.49 -20.39 7.90
N THR A 263 -23.05 -21.39 8.57
CA THR A 263 -22.33 -22.21 9.54
C THR A 263 -21.98 -23.57 8.94
N LEU A 264 -20.75 -24.03 9.16
CA LEU A 264 -20.30 -25.39 8.92
C LEU A 264 -19.58 -25.92 10.16
N ASP A 265 -20.12 -26.96 10.79
CA ASP A 265 -19.43 -27.71 11.86
C ASP A 265 -18.60 -28.82 11.22
N THR A 266 -17.29 -28.88 11.49
CA THR A 266 -16.44 -29.93 10.92
C THR A 266 -16.85 -31.33 11.38
N ARG A 267 -17.56 -31.45 12.51
CA ARG A 267 -18.09 -32.74 13.00
C ARG A 267 -19.18 -33.31 12.09
N ASP A 268 -19.93 -32.49 11.36
CA ASP A 268 -20.96 -32.94 10.42
C ASP A 268 -20.37 -33.64 9.18
N LEU A 269 -19.07 -33.47 8.94
CA LEU A 269 -18.37 -33.96 7.76
C LEU A 269 -17.62 -35.28 8.01
N LYS A 270 -17.55 -35.74 9.26
CA LYS A 270 -16.82 -36.95 9.63
C LYS A 270 -17.37 -38.16 8.87
N ASP A 271 -16.46 -38.92 8.29
CA ASP A 271 -16.76 -40.11 7.47
C ASP A 271 -17.67 -39.83 6.26
N VAL A 272 -17.82 -38.57 5.84
CA VAL A 272 -18.57 -38.18 4.65
C VAL A 272 -17.62 -37.80 3.52
N TYR A 273 -17.75 -38.46 2.37
CA TYR A 273 -17.01 -38.09 1.17
C TYR A 273 -17.43 -36.71 0.66
N HIS A 274 -16.45 -35.88 0.28
CA HIS A 274 -16.68 -34.47 -0.08
C HIS A 274 -17.32 -34.26 -1.47
N GLY A 275 -17.27 -35.26 -2.34
CA GLY A 275 -17.76 -35.14 -3.72
C GLY A 275 -16.90 -34.20 -4.58
N GLU A 276 -17.27 -34.02 -5.85
CA GLU A 276 -16.52 -33.13 -6.73
C GLU A 276 -16.58 -31.67 -6.25
N GLY A 277 -15.41 -31.05 -6.03
CA GLY A 277 -15.32 -29.66 -5.60
C GLY A 277 -15.91 -29.36 -4.21
N GLY A 278 -16.26 -30.38 -3.42
CA GLY A 278 -16.88 -30.22 -2.10
C GLY A 278 -18.41 -30.23 -2.11
N LYS A 279 -19.03 -30.48 -3.28
CA LYS A 279 -20.48 -30.39 -3.48
C LYS A 279 -21.31 -31.25 -2.52
N ASP A 280 -20.83 -32.44 -2.13
CA ASP A 280 -21.58 -33.33 -1.24
C ASP A 280 -21.62 -32.81 0.21
N TRP A 281 -20.66 -31.94 0.58
CA TRP A 281 -20.61 -31.28 1.88
C TRP A 281 -21.50 -30.03 1.97
N HIS A 282 -21.91 -29.45 0.83
CA HIS A 282 -22.73 -28.24 0.80
C HIS A 282 -24.04 -28.38 1.59
N LYS A 283 -24.63 -29.58 1.62
CA LYS A 283 -25.86 -29.88 2.35
C LYS A 283 -25.75 -29.74 3.89
N PHE A 284 -24.53 -29.71 4.43
CA PHE A 284 -24.28 -29.50 5.86
C PHE A 284 -24.08 -28.02 6.21
N VAL A 285 -24.00 -27.14 5.20
CA VAL A 285 -23.91 -25.69 5.42
C VAL A 285 -25.27 -25.14 5.82
N ARG A 286 -25.32 -24.46 6.95
CA ARG A 286 -26.55 -23.92 7.55
C ARG A 286 -26.60 -22.42 7.36
N GLY A 287 -27.42 -21.96 6.40
CA GLY A 287 -27.61 -20.54 6.11
C GLY A 287 -28.63 -19.87 7.02
N ARG A 288 -28.38 -18.61 7.37
CA ARG A 288 -29.36 -17.66 7.90
C ARG A 288 -29.23 -16.34 7.15
N HIS A 289 -30.34 -15.64 6.99
CA HIS A 289 -30.38 -14.37 6.29
C HIS A 289 -31.25 -13.39 7.06
N PHE A 290 -30.65 -12.34 7.61
CA PHE A 290 -31.35 -11.30 8.34
C PHE A 290 -31.60 -10.09 7.45
N ARG A 291 -32.81 -9.55 7.50
CA ARG A 291 -33.18 -8.26 6.91
C ARG A 291 -33.57 -7.29 8.00
N ILE A 292 -32.95 -6.11 8.01
CA ILE A 292 -33.23 -5.10 9.02
C ILE A 292 -34.56 -4.41 8.72
N ASN A 293 -35.52 -4.47 9.66
CA ASN A 293 -36.90 -4.03 9.45
C ASN A 293 -37.00 -2.54 9.08
N GLU A 294 -36.19 -1.71 9.71
CA GLU A 294 -36.10 -0.27 9.48
C GLU A 294 -35.56 0.06 8.10
N TYR A 295 -34.78 -0.85 7.50
CA TYR A 295 -34.07 -0.61 6.25
C TYR A 295 -34.52 -1.50 5.09
N LYS A 296 -35.48 -2.42 5.30
CA LYS A 296 -35.93 -3.38 4.28
C LYS A 296 -36.49 -2.78 2.98
N HIS A 297 -36.78 -1.49 2.98
CA HIS A 297 -37.27 -0.74 1.82
C HIS A 297 -36.13 -0.15 0.96
N TYR A 298 -34.89 -0.23 1.42
CA TYR A 298 -33.71 0.11 0.63
C TYR A 298 -33.24 -1.13 -0.14
N THR A 299 -33.14 -0.99 -1.47
CA THR A 299 -32.65 -2.04 -2.36
C THR A 299 -31.65 -1.43 -3.35
N ASN A 300 -30.47 -2.04 -3.46
CA ASN A 300 -29.45 -1.62 -4.42
C ASN A 300 -29.91 -1.94 -5.85
N SER A 301 -29.76 -0.98 -6.77
CA SER A 301 -30.20 -1.14 -8.16
C SER A 301 -29.39 -0.34 -9.17
N GLU A 302 -28.67 0.70 -8.74
CA GLU A 302 -27.97 1.63 -9.63
C GLU A 302 -26.62 1.09 -10.08
N PHE A 303 -25.81 0.58 -9.14
CA PHE A 303 -24.46 0.08 -9.44
C PHE A 303 -24.43 -1.45 -9.49
N VAL A 304 -25.14 -2.08 -8.57
CA VAL A 304 -25.24 -3.54 -8.43
C VAL A 304 -26.67 -3.86 -8.04
N ARG A 305 -27.30 -4.79 -8.76
CA ARG A 305 -28.67 -5.20 -8.47
C ARG A 305 -28.70 -6.16 -7.30
N GLY A 306 -29.27 -5.72 -6.17
CA GLY A 306 -29.52 -6.57 -5.01
C GLY A 306 -30.66 -7.56 -5.23
N CYS A 307 -30.62 -8.69 -4.51
CA CYS A 307 -31.64 -9.73 -4.53
C CYS A 307 -32.18 -10.05 -3.12
N PRO A 308 -32.60 -9.06 -2.31
CA PRO A 308 -32.91 -9.26 -0.88
C PRO A 308 -34.05 -10.25 -0.59
N ASP A 309 -34.95 -10.46 -1.55
CA ASP A 309 -36.11 -11.33 -1.41
C ASP A 309 -35.86 -12.77 -1.93
N ARG A 310 -34.61 -13.10 -2.30
CA ARG A 310 -34.24 -14.37 -2.96
C ARG A 310 -33.18 -15.13 -2.18
N PHE A 311 -33.49 -15.49 -0.94
CA PHE A 311 -32.63 -16.38 -0.16
C PHE A 311 -32.85 -17.84 -0.58
N GLU A 312 -31.83 -18.48 -1.13
CA GLU A 312 -31.92 -19.83 -1.71
C GLU A 312 -31.84 -20.95 -0.66
N PHE A 313 -31.36 -20.63 0.54
CA PHE A 313 -31.05 -21.63 1.58
C PHE A 313 -32.02 -21.60 2.77
N GLY A 314 -33.18 -20.98 2.60
CA GLY A 314 -34.23 -20.92 3.62
C GLY A 314 -35.14 -19.70 3.46
N GLU A 315 -35.64 -19.20 4.59
CA GLU A 315 -36.47 -18.00 4.64
C GLU A 315 -35.70 -16.87 5.31
N SER A 316 -35.86 -15.65 4.79
CA SER A 316 -35.28 -14.44 5.39
C SER A 316 -35.96 -14.12 6.73
N GLU A 317 -35.16 -13.90 7.76
CA GLU A 317 -35.60 -13.48 9.09
C GLU A 317 -35.60 -11.94 9.16
N PHE A 318 -36.71 -11.35 9.61
CA PHE A 318 -36.80 -9.90 9.77
C PHE A 318 -36.44 -9.51 11.20
N VAL A 319 -35.43 -8.67 11.35
CA VAL A 319 -34.84 -8.29 12.62
C VAL A 319 -34.95 -6.79 12.81
N ASP A 320 -35.46 -6.35 13.96
CA ASP A 320 -35.44 -4.94 14.33
C ASP A 320 -34.00 -4.50 14.61
N LEU A 321 -33.61 -3.30 14.18
CA LEU A 321 -32.25 -2.79 14.31
C LEU A 321 -31.77 -2.79 15.77
N ALA A 322 -32.69 -2.52 16.71
CA ALA A 322 -32.39 -2.55 18.14
C ALA A 322 -32.03 -3.96 18.66
N ASP A 323 -32.55 -5.00 18.02
CA ASP A 323 -32.31 -6.41 18.35
C ASP A 323 -31.13 -7.02 17.56
N ALA A 324 -30.64 -6.34 16.53
CA ALA A 324 -29.58 -6.84 15.65
C ALA A 324 -28.36 -7.40 16.41
N PRO A 325 -27.73 -6.70 17.38
CA PRO A 325 -26.56 -7.26 18.07
C PRO A 325 -26.88 -8.54 18.86
N ARG A 326 -28.07 -8.64 19.47
CA ARG A 326 -28.53 -9.85 20.16
C ARG A 326 -28.77 -10.99 19.17
N MET A 327 -29.43 -10.70 18.05
CA MET A 327 -29.71 -11.70 17.00
C MET A 327 -28.44 -12.21 16.35
N ILE A 328 -27.48 -11.33 16.03
CA ILE A 328 -26.15 -11.70 15.52
C ILE A 328 -25.44 -12.64 16.51
N ALA A 329 -25.48 -12.34 17.81
CA ALA A 329 -24.85 -13.19 18.82
C ALA A 329 -25.39 -14.63 18.81
N THR A 330 -26.65 -14.85 18.45
CA THR A 330 -27.23 -16.20 18.36
C THR A 330 -26.57 -17.07 17.28
N CYS A 331 -26.02 -16.47 16.22
CA CYS A 331 -25.32 -17.20 15.16
C CYS A 331 -23.97 -17.78 15.62
N PHE A 332 -23.36 -17.19 16.66
CA PHE A 332 -22.05 -17.57 17.21
C PHE A 332 -22.14 -18.43 18.48
N LYS A 333 -23.34 -18.90 18.84
CA LYS A 333 -23.60 -19.74 20.01
C LYS A 333 -24.21 -21.06 19.60
N HIS A 334 -24.05 -22.08 20.45
CA HIS A 334 -24.77 -23.34 20.30
C HIS A 334 -26.29 -23.08 20.14
N PRO A 335 -26.99 -23.76 19.21
CA PRO A 335 -26.53 -24.89 18.41
C PRO A 335 -25.89 -24.52 17.05
N TYR A 336 -25.35 -23.31 16.94
CA TYR A 336 -24.68 -22.79 15.75
C TYR A 336 -25.58 -22.92 14.50
N SER A 337 -26.78 -22.32 14.58
CA SER A 337 -27.80 -22.31 13.53
C SER A 337 -28.41 -23.68 13.17
N ALA A 338 -28.21 -24.74 13.97
CA ALA A 338 -28.95 -25.99 13.80
C ALA A 338 -30.44 -25.82 14.16
N LYS A 339 -31.34 -26.43 13.40
CA LYS A 339 -32.80 -26.26 13.55
C LYS A 339 -33.50 -27.33 14.43
N ASN A 340 -32.80 -28.39 14.84
CA ASN A 340 -33.39 -29.55 15.55
C ASN A 340 -32.47 -30.06 16.69
N VAL A 341 -32.15 -29.20 17.66
CA VAL A 341 -31.40 -29.61 18.85
C VAL A 341 -32.32 -29.46 20.04
N ASP A 342 -32.35 -30.46 20.93
CA ASP A 342 -33.13 -30.40 22.16
C ASP A 342 -32.81 -29.10 22.92
N ASP A 343 -33.80 -28.50 23.59
CA ASP A 343 -33.61 -27.29 24.39
C ASP A 343 -32.63 -27.56 25.54
N VAL A 344 -31.34 -27.35 25.28
CA VAL A 344 -30.27 -27.48 26.27
C VAL A 344 -30.17 -26.17 27.05
N ALA A 345 -30.22 -26.24 28.38
CA ALA A 345 -30.02 -25.07 29.25
C ALA A 345 -28.71 -24.32 28.88
N GLU A 346 -28.71 -22.98 28.96
CA GLU A 346 -27.57 -22.14 28.53
C GLU A 346 -26.24 -22.53 29.21
N GLU A 347 -26.28 -23.00 30.46
CA GLU A 347 -25.12 -23.45 31.24
C GLU A 347 -24.48 -24.75 30.71
N HIS A 348 -25.19 -25.48 29.85
CA HIS A 348 -24.77 -26.74 29.25
C HIS A 348 -24.50 -26.62 27.74
N GLN A 349 -24.55 -25.40 27.19
CA GLN A 349 -24.24 -25.15 25.78
C GLN A 349 -22.74 -25.37 25.52
N GLU A 350 -22.43 -26.27 24.59
CA GLU A 350 -21.06 -26.56 24.20
C GLU A 350 -20.42 -25.33 23.54
N LYS A 351 -19.25 -24.92 24.03
CA LYS A 351 -18.46 -23.84 23.46
C LYS A 351 -17.33 -24.41 22.62
N ARG A 352 -17.44 -24.23 21.30
CA ARG A 352 -16.50 -24.73 20.30
C ARG A 352 -15.62 -23.63 19.76
N ASN A 353 -14.47 -23.99 19.19
CA ASN A 353 -13.61 -23.03 18.53
C ASN A 353 -14.25 -22.54 17.23
N ILE A 354 -14.25 -21.23 17.01
CA ILE A 354 -14.87 -20.57 15.86
C ILE A 354 -13.78 -20.03 14.96
N VAL A 355 -13.97 -20.21 13.65
CA VAL A 355 -13.25 -19.48 12.61
C VAL A 355 -14.25 -18.62 11.85
N PHE A 356 -14.02 -17.30 11.87
CA PHE A 356 -14.81 -16.36 11.08
C PHE A 356 -14.34 -16.40 9.63
N VAL A 357 -15.26 -16.59 8.68
CA VAL A 357 -14.94 -16.66 7.25
C VAL A 357 -15.60 -15.51 6.52
N GLY A 358 -14.93 -14.98 5.50
CA GLY A 358 -15.53 -13.98 4.62
C GLY A 358 -14.87 -13.97 3.24
N HIS A 359 -15.33 -13.03 2.42
CA HIS A 359 -14.72 -12.72 1.12
C HIS A 359 -14.38 -11.22 1.12
N ASP A 360 -13.24 -10.88 1.74
CA ASP A 360 -12.91 -9.57 2.35
C ASP A 360 -13.54 -9.29 3.73
N THR A 361 -13.15 -10.10 4.72
CA THR A 361 -13.66 -10.04 6.11
C THR A 361 -13.62 -8.66 6.79
N LYS A 362 -12.76 -7.74 6.35
CA LYS A 362 -12.59 -6.45 7.03
C LYS A 362 -13.82 -5.57 6.94
N GLN A 363 -14.49 -5.61 5.79
CA GLN A 363 -15.68 -4.81 5.55
C GLN A 363 -16.85 -5.33 6.39
N ASP A 364 -17.08 -6.65 6.41
CA ASP A 364 -18.15 -7.27 7.19
C ASP A 364 -17.99 -7.02 8.69
N VAL A 365 -16.76 -7.19 9.23
CA VAL A 365 -16.49 -6.90 10.64
C VAL A 365 -16.76 -5.43 10.98
N ALA A 366 -16.45 -4.50 10.07
CA ALA A 366 -16.77 -3.10 10.26
C ALA A 366 -18.30 -2.85 10.29
N TYR A 367 -19.07 -3.54 9.45
CA TYR A 367 -20.53 -3.44 9.47
C TYR A 367 -21.15 -4.07 10.72
N LEU A 368 -20.69 -5.25 11.16
CA LEU A 368 -21.15 -5.85 12.42
C LEU A 368 -20.91 -4.91 13.61
N ARG A 369 -19.74 -4.25 13.66
CA ARG A 369 -19.43 -3.26 14.70
C ARG A 369 -20.38 -2.06 14.70
N LYS A 370 -20.78 -1.57 13.51
CA LYS A 370 -21.80 -0.52 13.40
C LYS A 370 -23.15 -0.96 13.93
N LEU A 371 -23.47 -2.26 13.80
CA LEU A 371 -24.66 -2.87 14.38
C LEU A 371 -24.51 -3.21 15.87
N GLY A 372 -23.40 -2.83 16.51
CA GLY A 372 -23.17 -3.04 17.94
C GLY A 372 -22.65 -4.43 18.31
N TYR A 373 -22.18 -5.23 17.34
CA TYR A 373 -21.57 -6.53 17.60
C TYR A 373 -20.13 -6.60 17.10
N ASP A 374 -19.18 -6.93 17.98
CA ASP A 374 -17.79 -7.17 17.59
C ASP A 374 -17.44 -8.65 17.74
N PRO A 375 -17.26 -9.41 16.64
CA PRO A 375 -16.91 -10.81 16.71
C PRO A 375 -15.55 -11.04 17.39
N SER A 376 -14.64 -10.06 17.39
CA SER A 376 -13.34 -10.19 18.06
C SER A 376 -13.42 -10.28 19.59
N ASN A 377 -14.58 -9.96 20.18
CA ASN A 377 -14.83 -10.15 21.61
C ASN A 377 -15.16 -11.61 21.97
N LEU A 378 -15.35 -12.50 20.99
CA LEU A 378 -15.58 -13.92 21.22
C LEU A 378 -14.29 -14.60 21.70
N SER A 379 -14.25 -14.97 22.97
CA SER A 379 -13.10 -15.72 23.56
C SER A 379 -12.76 -17.06 22.90
N ASN A 380 -13.68 -17.65 22.14
CA ASN A 380 -13.50 -18.89 21.36
C ASN A 380 -13.33 -18.64 19.86
N LEU A 381 -13.21 -17.37 19.42
CA LEU A 381 -12.81 -17.06 18.05
C LEU A 381 -11.29 -17.22 17.94
N ILE A 382 -10.86 -18.21 17.16
CA ILE A 382 -9.44 -18.59 17.06
C ILE A 382 -8.77 -18.12 15.77
N ASP A 383 -9.54 -17.67 14.78
CA ASP A 383 -9.01 -17.14 13.51
C ASP A 383 -10.03 -16.34 12.69
N PHE A 384 -9.50 -15.54 11.75
CA PHE A 384 -10.23 -14.96 10.62
C PHE A 384 -9.67 -15.51 9.31
N GLN A 385 -10.55 -16.00 8.45
CA GLN A 385 -10.20 -16.54 7.14
C GLN A 385 -10.88 -15.78 6.01
N ASP A 386 -10.13 -15.57 4.93
CA ASP A 386 -10.58 -14.77 3.81
C ASP A 386 -10.41 -15.58 2.51
N THR A 387 -11.53 -15.93 1.89
CA THR A 387 -11.55 -16.75 0.68
C THR A 387 -10.92 -16.04 -0.53
N ALA A 388 -10.92 -14.70 -0.57
CA ALA A 388 -10.17 -13.94 -1.57
C ALA A 388 -8.65 -14.08 -1.35
N ALA A 389 -8.22 -14.14 -0.09
CA ALA A 389 -6.83 -14.37 0.26
C ALA A 389 -6.40 -15.81 -0.04
N MET A 390 -7.26 -16.80 0.25
CA MET A 390 -7.05 -18.21 -0.10
C MET A 390 -6.92 -18.40 -1.62
N TRP A 391 -7.80 -17.76 -2.41
CA TRP A 391 -7.73 -17.79 -3.88
C TRP A 391 -6.37 -17.31 -4.38
N ARG A 392 -5.93 -16.14 -3.92
CA ARG A 392 -4.64 -15.54 -4.31
C ARG A 392 -3.46 -16.40 -3.88
N ALA A 393 -3.55 -17.06 -2.71
CA ALA A 393 -2.54 -18.01 -2.28
C ALA A 393 -2.46 -19.15 -3.30
N ILE A 394 -3.56 -19.83 -3.59
CA ILE A 394 -3.56 -21.03 -4.43
C ILE A 394 -3.17 -20.72 -5.89
N THR A 395 -3.69 -19.62 -6.44
CA THR A 395 -3.50 -19.27 -7.86
C THR A 395 -2.26 -18.43 -8.15
N GLY A 396 -1.74 -17.72 -7.15
CA GLY A 396 -0.67 -16.73 -7.33
C GLY A 396 -1.11 -15.38 -7.89
N GLU A 397 -2.40 -15.21 -8.18
CA GLU A 397 -2.94 -13.94 -8.65
C GLU A 397 -2.73 -12.84 -7.61
N GLN A 398 -2.36 -11.64 -8.08
CA GLN A 398 -2.14 -10.49 -7.19
C GLN A 398 -3.42 -9.67 -6.99
N SER A 399 -4.29 -9.65 -7.99
CA SER A 399 -5.61 -9.00 -7.92
C SER A 399 -6.58 -9.86 -7.11
N THR A 400 -7.31 -9.22 -6.21
CA THR A 400 -8.50 -9.82 -5.61
C THR A 400 -9.55 -10.09 -6.69
N ARG A 401 -10.17 -11.27 -6.66
CA ARG A 401 -11.32 -11.62 -7.49
C ARG A 401 -12.56 -11.63 -6.61
N GLY A 402 -13.69 -11.21 -7.16
CA GLY A 402 -14.97 -11.30 -6.46
C GLY A 402 -15.46 -12.75 -6.35
N LEU A 403 -16.38 -12.97 -5.41
CA LEU A 403 -16.86 -14.30 -5.02
C LEU A 403 -17.43 -15.09 -6.20
N SER A 404 -18.29 -14.47 -7.02
CA SER A 404 -18.89 -15.12 -8.19
C SER A 404 -17.85 -15.64 -9.20
N HIS A 405 -16.74 -14.91 -9.37
CA HIS A 405 -15.66 -15.36 -10.26
C HIS A 405 -14.93 -16.59 -9.69
N VAL A 406 -14.69 -16.59 -8.37
CA VAL A 406 -14.08 -17.72 -7.69
C VAL A 406 -14.96 -18.96 -7.82
N LEU A 407 -16.25 -18.85 -7.55
CA LEU A 407 -17.21 -19.95 -7.67
C LEU A 407 -17.32 -20.49 -9.09
N PHE A 408 -17.44 -19.60 -10.08
CA PHE A 408 -17.44 -19.99 -11.49
C PHE A 408 -16.21 -20.82 -11.86
N THR A 409 -15.02 -20.40 -11.41
CA THR A 409 -13.76 -21.11 -11.69
C THR A 409 -13.58 -22.40 -10.87
N LEU A 410 -14.42 -22.60 -9.85
CA LEU A 410 -14.55 -23.85 -9.11
C LEU A 410 -15.68 -24.73 -9.65
N GLU A 411 -16.35 -24.32 -10.73
CA GLU A 411 -17.51 -25.00 -11.32
C GLU A 411 -18.64 -25.19 -10.29
N LEU A 412 -18.84 -24.16 -9.47
CA LEU A 412 -19.88 -24.05 -8.46
C LEU A 412 -20.91 -23.00 -8.90
N ASP A 413 -22.16 -23.41 -8.95
CA ASP A 413 -23.26 -22.52 -9.30
C ASP A 413 -23.52 -21.52 -8.15
N SER A 414 -23.73 -20.25 -8.53
CA SER A 414 -24.15 -19.19 -7.62
C SER A 414 -25.33 -18.43 -8.20
N TRP A 415 -26.46 -18.53 -7.52
CA TRP A 415 -27.73 -17.93 -7.93
C TRP A 415 -28.07 -16.80 -6.96
N ASN A 416 -28.69 -15.73 -7.49
CA ASN A 416 -29.16 -14.60 -6.65
C ASN A 416 -28.05 -14.04 -5.75
N THR A 417 -26.88 -13.78 -6.34
CA THR A 417 -25.78 -13.03 -5.72
C THR A 417 -26.25 -11.62 -5.35
N HIS A 418 -25.62 -10.99 -4.35
CA HIS A 418 -26.11 -9.77 -3.69
C HIS A 418 -27.38 -10.00 -2.88
N ASN A 419 -27.46 -11.20 -2.29
CA ASN A 419 -28.28 -11.52 -1.15
C ASN A 419 -27.28 -12.00 -0.08
N ALA A 420 -27.18 -11.28 1.03
CA ALA A 420 -26.11 -11.52 1.99
C ALA A 420 -26.10 -12.98 2.51
N GLY A 421 -27.28 -13.57 2.69
CA GLY A 421 -27.44 -14.98 3.09
C GLY A 421 -26.87 -15.97 2.08
N ASN A 422 -27.16 -15.77 0.79
CA ASN A 422 -26.60 -16.58 -0.28
C ASN A 422 -25.08 -16.41 -0.36
N ASP A 423 -24.58 -15.17 -0.31
CA ASP A 423 -23.16 -14.87 -0.44
C ASP A 423 -22.34 -15.42 0.74
N ALA A 424 -22.89 -15.44 1.95
CA ALA A 424 -22.29 -16.15 3.09
C ALA A 424 -22.20 -17.66 2.85
N VAL A 425 -23.27 -18.31 2.35
CA VAL A 425 -23.26 -19.76 2.04
C VAL A 425 -22.27 -20.07 0.92
N TYR A 426 -22.28 -19.27 -0.14
CA TYR A 426 -21.35 -19.39 -1.25
C TYR A 426 -19.90 -19.12 -0.84
N THR A 427 -19.66 -18.29 0.15
CA THR A 427 -18.32 -18.12 0.73
C THR A 427 -17.82 -19.41 1.36
N VAL A 428 -18.67 -20.15 2.09
CA VAL A 428 -18.30 -21.48 2.61
C VAL A 428 -18.05 -22.48 1.47
N HIS A 429 -18.89 -22.48 0.44
CA HIS A 429 -18.67 -23.33 -0.75
C HIS A 429 -17.33 -23.02 -1.43
N ALA A 430 -16.99 -21.74 -1.58
CA ALA A 430 -15.71 -21.31 -2.13
C ALA A 430 -14.54 -21.78 -1.26
N MET A 431 -14.64 -21.64 0.07
CA MET A 431 -13.63 -22.14 1.01
C MET A 431 -13.36 -23.64 0.82
N LEU A 432 -14.41 -24.47 0.77
CA LEU A 432 -14.31 -25.91 0.56
C LEU A 432 -13.70 -26.25 -0.81
N GLY A 433 -14.21 -25.63 -1.87
CA GLY A 433 -13.73 -25.84 -3.23
C GLY A 433 -12.27 -25.43 -3.42
N LEU A 434 -11.83 -24.34 -2.79
CA LEU A 434 -10.43 -23.90 -2.79
C LEU A 434 -9.51 -24.93 -2.12
N CYS A 435 -9.88 -25.44 -0.94
CA CYS A 435 -9.11 -26.48 -0.26
C CYS A 435 -8.97 -27.74 -1.12
N ILE A 436 -10.04 -28.19 -1.77
CA ILE A 436 -10.02 -29.39 -2.63
C ILE A 436 -9.23 -29.14 -3.92
N LYS A 437 -9.37 -27.96 -4.53
CA LYS A 437 -8.61 -27.57 -5.73
C LYS A 437 -7.11 -27.56 -5.48
N ASP A 438 -6.68 -27.00 -4.36
CA ASP A 438 -5.26 -26.98 -3.97
C ASP A 438 -4.68 -28.40 -3.81
N LEU A 439 -5.45 -29.34 -3.23
CA LEU A 439 -5.04 -30.74 -3.13
C LEU A 439 -4.87 -31.39 -4.50
N LYS A 440 -5.88 -31.25 -5.38
CA LYS A 440 -5.79 -31.77 -6.76
C LYS A 440 -4.60 -31.21 -7.52
N MET A 441 -4.33 -29.90 -7.38
CA MET A 441 -3.14 -29.27 -7.99
C MET A 441 -1.82 -29.84 -7.46
N LYS A 442 -1.74 -30.13 -6.15
CA LYS A 442 -0.56 -30.74 -5.54
C LYS A 442 -0.37 -32.20 -6.00
N GLU A 443 -1.46 -32.96 -6.14
CA GLU A 443 -1.43 -34.34 -6.65
C GLU A 443 -0.99 -34.40 -8.12
N ALA A 444 -1.57 -33.56 -8.99
CA ALA A 444 -1.17 -33.49 -10.40
C ALA A 444 0.32 -33.14 -10.57
N LYS A 445 0.82 -32.18 -9.78
CA LYS A 445 2.27 -31.85 -9.75
C LYS A 445 3.14 -33.00 -9.30
N LYS A 446 2.67 -33.85 -8.38
CA LYS A 446 3.40 -35.03 -7.91
C LYS A 446 3.42 -36.14 -8.96
N ASN A 447 2.35 -36.26 -9.74
CA ASN A 447 2.19 -37.29 -10.76
C ASN A 447 2.83 -36.93 -12.12
N GLY A 448 3.22 -35.67 -12.32
CA GLY A 448 3.90 -35.20 -13.53
C GLY A 448 2.96 -34.89 -14.70
N ASP A 449 1.66 -34.80 -14.44
CA ASP A 449 0.62 -34.52 -15.43
C ASP A 449 0.47 -33.00 -15.62
N GLU A 450 1.37 -32.35 -16.36
CA GLU A 450 1.17 -30.97 -16.82
C GLU A 450 0.52 -30.96 -18.22
N GLU A 451 -0.80 -30.84 -18.28
CA GLU A 451 -1.49 -30.23 -19.43
C GLU A 451 -1.74 -28.74 -19.14
N GLY A 452 -1.07 -27.86 -19.91
CA GLY A 452 -1.44 -26.44 -20.01
C GLY A 452 -0.34 -25.47 -19.56
N GLY A 453 0.34 -24.87 -20.53
CA GLY A 453 1.45 -23.97 -20.33
C GLY A 453 1.09 -22.68 -19.59
N GLY A 454 1.63 -22.54 -18.39
CA GLY A 454 1.80 -21.28 -17.69
C GLY A 454 3.05 -21.43 -16.83
N ALA A 455 4.16 -20.82 -17.23
CA ALA A 455 5.36 -20.77 -16.40
C ALA A 455 4.96 -20.27 -15.01
N SER A 456 5.06 -21.13 -14.00
CA SER A 456 4.72 -20.81 -12.62
C SER A 456 5.64 -19.69 -12.13
N LEU A 457 5.15 -18.45 -12.16
CA LEU A 457 5.77 -17.28 -11.53
C LEU A 457 5.69 -17.34 -9.99
N LEU A 458 5.17 -18.43 -9.43
CA LEU A 458 5.11 -18.65 -7.98
C LEU A 458 6.51 -19.05 -7.46
N PRO A 459 7.05 -18.35 -6.45
CA PRO A 459 8.16 -18.88 -5.69
C PRO A 459 7.75 -20.23 -5.07
N GLN A 460 8.63 -21.22 -5.14
CA GLN A 460 8.31 -22.56 -4.65
C GLN A 460 8.04 -22.50 -3.14
N LYS A 461 7.21 -23.40 -2.59
CA LYS A 461 6.95 -23.48 -1.14
C LYS A 461 8.26 -23.52 -0.32
N GLN A 462 9.28 -24.20 -0.84
CA GLN A 462 10.62 -24.23 -0.24
C GLN A 462 11.31 -22.86 -0.24
N ASP A 463 11.10 -22.00 -1.23
CA ASP A 463 11.67 -20.66 -1.29
C ASP A 463 10.98 -19.72 -0.29
N ILE A 464 9.65 -19.84 -0.15
CA ILE A 464 8.88 -19.08 0.85
C ILE A 464 9.29 -19.50 2.26
N GLU A 465 9.38 -20.80 2.56
CA GLU A 465 9.82 -21.29 3.88
C GLU A 465 11.27 -20.90 4.21
N LYS A 466 12.18 -20.90 3.23
CA LYS A 466 13.56 -20.41 3.39
C LYS A 466 13.59 -18.92 3.68
N GLU A 467 12.83 -18.12 2.93
CA GLU A 467 12.76 -16.67 3.15
C GLU A 467 12.07 -16.33 4.48
N ILE A 468 11.03 -17.07 4.91
CA ILE A 468 10.47 -16.92 6.25
C ILE A 468 11.51 -17.25 7.30
N LYS A 469 12.19 -18.40 7.24
CA LYS A 469 13.24 -18.76 8.21
C LYS A 469 14.32 -17.68 8.30
N LYS A 470 14.68 -17.06 7.18
CA LYS A 470 15.62 -15.94 7.12
C LYS A 470 15.05 -14.69 7.79
N VAL A 471 13.78 -14.36 7.56
CA VAL A 471 13.08 -13.28 8.26
C VAL A 471 12.98 -13.55 9.76
N THR A 472 12.50 -14.73 10.18
CA THR A 472 12.36 -15.10 11.60
C THR A 472 13.70 -15.10 12.32
N LYS A 473 14.77 -15.60 11.68
CA LYS A 473 16.13 -15.56 12.25
C LYS A 473 16.62 -14.13 12.49
N LYS A 474 16.30 -13.20 11.58
CA LYS A 474 16.62 -11.77 11.71
C LYS A 474 15.91 -11.11 12.90
N PHE A 475 14.70 -11.56 13.26
CA PHE A 475 13.96 -11.06 14.43
C PHE A 475 14.45 -11.67 15.75
N VAL A 476 14.92 -12.92 15.74
CA VAL A 476 15.49 -13.57 16.94
C VAL A 476 16.89 -13.03 17.28
N GLU A 477 17.64 -12.53 16.30
CA GLU A 477 18.97 -11.91 16.52
C GLU A 477 18.91 -10.47 17.09
N TRP A 478 17.72 -9.94 17.42
CA TRP A 478 17.50 -8.59 17.98
C TRP A 478 17.14 -8.58 19.47
N GLU A 479 17.30 -9.69 20.19
CA GLU A 479 17.28 -9.70 21.66
C GLU A 479 18.72 -9.73 22.19
N MET A 480 19.20 -8.57 22.64
CA MET A 480 20.27 -8.45 23.65
C MET A 480 19.65 -8.12 25.00
#